data_AF-A0A2W4QBU3-F1
#
_entry.id   AF-A0A2W4QBU3-F1
#
_cell.length_a   1.000
_cell.length_b   1.000
_cell.length_c   1.000
_cell.angle_alpha   90.00
_cell.angle_beta   90.00
_cell.angle_gamma   90.00
#
_symmetry.space_group_name_H-M   'P 1'
#
loop_
_entity.id
_entity.type
_entity.pdbx_description
1 polymer ?
#
loop_
_entity_poly.entity_id
_entity_poly.type
_entity_poly.pdbx_seq_one_letter_code
_entity_poly.pdbx_strand_id
1 'polypeptide(L)' 'MATNNNSNELVVSSARGALEQLKYETAAELGIPNYAQQYKGDLPSRVNGSVGGYMVKKMIALAEQQLNGGTMR' A
#
# COMPACT_ATOMS: atom_id res chain seq x y z
N MET A 1 15.94 28.16 -0.19
CA MET A 1 14.86 27.20 0.17
C MET A 1 15.20 25.89 -0.51
N ALA A 2 15.44 24.81 0.24
CA ALA A 2 15.76 23.51 -0.32
C ALA A 2 14.47 22.81 -0.75
N THR A 3 14.27 22.65 -2.05
CA THR A 3 13.21 21.81 -2.60
C THR A 3 13.63 20.35 -2.39
N ASN A 4 13.29 19.78 -1.24
CA ASN A 4 13.46 18.35 -0.99
C ASN A 4 12.50 17.59 -1.91
N ASN A 5 12.97 17.25 -3.10
CA ASN A 5 12.31 16.34 -4.02
C ASN A 5 12.41 14.91 -3.46
N ASN A 6 11.60 14.61 -2.44
CA ASN A 6 11.37 13.24 -1.98
C ASN A 6 10.55 12.50 -3.05
N SER A 7 11.24 12.03 -4.08
CA SER A 7 10.67 11.14 -5.08
C SER A 7 10.61 9.73 -4.48
N ASN A 8 9.53 9.44 -3.75
CA ASN A 8 9.15 8.06 -3.40
C ASN A 8 8.70 7.35 -4.68
N GLU A 9 9.66 7.00 -5.52
CA GLU A 9 9.42 6.16 -6.70
C GLU A 9 9.33 4.70 -6.30
N LEU A 10 8.44 3.99 -6.98
CA LEU A 10 8.31 2.56 -6.79
C LEU A 10 9.54 1.89 -7.40
N VAL A 11 10.15 0.97 -6.62
CA VAL A 11 11.28 0.14 -7.08
C VAL A 11 10.93 -0.61 -8.36
N VAL A 12 9.66 -1.02 -8.50
CA VAL A 12 9.11 -1.64 -9.70
C VAL A 12 7.99 -0.75 -10.23
N SER A 13 8.31 0.13 -11.19
CA SER A 13 7.35 1.13 -11.70
C SER A 13 6.13 0.49 -12.35
N SER A 14 6.27 -0.69 -12.98
CA SER A 14 5.16 -1.44 -13.59
C SER A 14 4.15 -1.97 -12.57
N ALA A 15 4.55 -2.14 -11.30
CA ALA A 15 3.67 -2.63 -10.24
C ALA A 15 2.71 -1.55 -9.71
N ARG A 16 2.83 -0.29 -10.15
CA ARG A 16 2.05 0.84 -9.63
C ARG A 16 0.54 0.57 -9.62
N GLY A 17 -0.01 0.11 -10.73
CA GLY A 17 -1.45 -0.17 -10.83
C GLY A 17 -1.91 -1.24 -9.83
N ALA A 18 -1.14 -2.33 -9.72
CA ALA A 18 -1.43 -3.42 -8.78
C ALA A 18 -1.36 -2.96 -7.32
N LEU A 19 -0.34 -2.15 -6.98
CA LEU A 19 -0.19 -1.59 -5.64
C LEU A 19 -1.31 -0.60 -5.29
N GLU A 20 -1.78 0.19 -6.26
CA GLU A 20 -2.92 1.08 -6.05
C GLU A 20 -4.22 0.30 -5.82
N GLN A 21 -4.46 -0.76 -6.59
CA GLN A 21 -5.60 -1.65 -6.36
C GLN A 21 -5.55 -2.27 -4.95
N LEU A 22 -4.41 -2.84 -4.57
CA LEU A 22 -4.21 -3.44 -3.24
C LEU A 22 -4.47 -2.44 -2.11
N LYS A 23 -4.02 -1.19 -2.28
CA LYS A 23 -4.27 -0.09 -1.34
C LYS A 23 -5.77 0.16 -1.17
N TYR A 24 -6.53 0.18 -2.27
CA TYR A 24 -7.98 0.42 -2.23
C TYR A 24 -8.74 -0.74 -1.60
N GLU A 25 -8.36 -1.98 -1.93
CA GLU A 25 -8.93 -3.19 -1.32
C GLU A 25 -8.66 -3.20 0.20
N THR A 26 -7.44 -2.92 0.60
CA THR A 26 -7.06 -2.83 2.02
C THR A 26 -7.83 -1.73 2.75
N ALA A 27 -8.03 -0.57 2.12
CA ALA A 27 -8.82 0.50 2.71
C ALA A 27 -10.29 0.10 2.89
N ALA A 28 -10.87 -0.58 1.91
CA ALA A 28 -12.24 -1.10 1.98
C ALA A 28 -12.40 -2.10 3.14
N GLU A 29 -11.45 -3.02 3.32
CA GLU A 29 -11.44 -3.98 4.44
C GLU A 29 -11.32 -3.32 5.82
N LEU A 30 -10.57 -2.21 5.90
CA LEU A 30 -10.46 -1.41 7.12
C LEU A 30 -11.69 -0.52 7.38
N GLY A 31 -12.74 -0.64 6.57
CA GLY A 31 -13.99 0.11 6.74
C GLY A 31 -13.89 1.57 6.29
N ILE A 32 -12.98 1.89 5.38
CA ILE A 32 -12.81 3.24 4.82
C ILE A 32 -13.36 3.23 3.39
N PRO A 33 -14.69 3.40 3.21
CA PRO A 33 -15.29 3.39 1.89
C PRO A 33 -14.80 4.58 1.06
N ASN A 34 -14.79 4.41 -0.27
CA ASN A 34 -14.44 5.48 -1.22
C ASN A 34 -13.02 6.08 -1.04
N TYR A 35 -12.09 5.36 -0.40
CA TYR A 35 -10.71 5.81 -0.21
C TYR A 35 -10.01 6.23 -1.53
N ALA A 36 -10.41 5.65 -2.66
CA ALA A 36 -9.90 6.05 -3.98
C ALA A 36 -10.25 7.50 -4.33
N GLN A 37 -11.50 7.91 -4.14
CA GLN A 37 -12.04 9.20 -4.57
C GLN A 37 -12.00 10.26 -3.48
N GLN A 38 -11.95 9.85 -2.20
CA GLN A 38 -11.91 10.77 -1.08
C GLN A 38 -10.61 11.59 -1.07
N TYR A 39 -10.68 12.85 -0.65
CA TYR A 39 -9.48 13.64 -0.43
C TYR A 39 -8.74 13.15 0.83
N LYS A 40 -7.44 12.88 0.70
CA LYS A 40 -6.66 12.22 1.77
C LYS A 40 -6.34 13.18 2.92
N GLY A 41 -6.46 14.49 2.70
CA GLY A 41 -6.30 15.50 3.74
C GLY A 41 -7.49 15.61 4.69
N ASP A 42 -8.68 15.12 4.31
CA ASP A 42 -9.85 15.08 5.20
C ASP A 42 -9.82 13.85 6.11
N LEU A 43 -9.03 12.84 5.75
CA LEU A 43 -8.84 11.65 6.57
C LEU A 43 -7.77 11.91 7.64
N PRO A 44 -8.00 11.49 8.90
CA PRO A 44 -6.97 11.58 9.92
C PRO A 44 -5.68 10.88 9.47
N SER A 45 -4.52 11.47 9.73
CA SER A 45 -3.21 10.90 9.33
C SER A 45 -3.02 9.47 9.85
N ARG A 46 -3.58 9.14 11.02
CA ARG A 46 -3.59 7.78 11.58
C ARG A 46 -4.33 6.77 10.70
N VAL A 47 -5.41 7.18 10.06
CA VAL A 47 -6.24 6.36 9.16
C VAL A 47 -5.51 6.11 7.84
N ASN A 48 -4.96 7.16 7.23
CA ASN A 48 -4.12 7.00 6.03
C ASN A 48 -2.91 6.09 6.33
N GLY A 49 -2.28 6.28 7.49
CA GLY A 49 -1.16 5.47 7.95
C GLY A 49 -1.53 4.01 8.19
N SER A 50 -2.71 3.72 8.76
CA SER A 50 -3.15 2.34 8.96
C SER A 50 -3.38 1.63 7.64
N VAL A 51 -4.00 2.27 6.64
CA VAL A 51 -4.16 1.68 5.29
C VAL A 51 -2.81 1.26 4.70
N GLY A 52 -1.82 2.16 4.72
CA GLY A 52 -0.48 1.86 4.21
C GLY A 52 0.20 0.73 5.00
N GLY A 53 0.09 0.74 6.34
CA GLY A 53 0.67 -0.29 7.19
C GLY A 53 0.06 -1.68 6.98
N TYR A 54 -1.27 -1.77 6.83
CA TYR A 54 -1.94 -3.04 6.54
C TYR A 54 -1.63 -3.54 5.11
N MET A 55 -1.51 -2.63 4.14
CA MET A 55 -1.10 -2.97 2.78
C MET A 55 0.27 -3.64 2.78
N VAL A 56 1.24 -3.10 3.53
CA VAL A 56 2.58 -3.70 3.67
C VAL A 56 2.53 -5.05 4.37
N LYS A 57 1.76 -5.19 5.45
CA LYS A 57 1.58 -6.48 6.14
C LYS A 57 1.05 -7.57 5.19
N LYS A 58 0.08 -7.24 4.34
CA LYS A 58 -0.43 -8.16 3.32
C LYS A 58 0.62 -8.55 2.29
N MET A 59 1.38 -7.59 1.78
CA MET A 59 2.46 -7.87 0.84
C MET A 59 3.50 -8.81 1.44
N ILE A 60 3.87 -8.58 2.70
CA ILE A 60 4.81 -9.45 3.42
C ILE A 60 4.20 -10.85 3.61
N ALA A 61 2.95 -10.98 4.03
CA ALA A 61 2.31 -12.27 4.18
C ALA A 61 2.26 -13.07 2.86
N LEU A 62 1.96 -12.40 1.74
CA LEU A 62 2.00 -13.02 0.41
C LEU A 62 3.41 -13.44 0.02
N ALA A 63 4.42 -12.60 0.31
CA ALA A 63 5.82 -12.92 0.06
C ALA A 63 6.28 -14.11 0.92
N GLU A 64 5.93 -14.15 2.20
CA GLU A 64 6.20 -15.27 3.11
C GLU A 64 5.54 -16.56 2.61
N GLN A 65 4.30 -16.51 2.14
CA GLN A 65 3.62 -17.66 1.53
C GLN A 65 4.33 -18.15 0.26
N GLN A 66 4.78 -17.24 -0.60
CA GLN A 66 5.53 -17.59 -1.81
C GLN A 66 6.90 -18.17 -1.47
N LEU A 67 7.59 -17.63 -0.46
CA LEU A 67 8.87 -18.15 0.02
C LEU A 67 8.72 -19.51 0.71
N ASN A 68 7.60 -19.73 1.41
CA ASN A 68 7.31 -21.00 2.09
C ASN A 68 6.81 -22.10 1.13
N GLY A 69 6.05 -21.73 0.08
CA GLY A 69 5.64 -22.65 -1.00
C GLY A 69 6.73 -22.86 -2.06
N GLY A 70 7.65 -21.91 -2.16
CA GLY A 70 8.86 -21.92 -2.97
C GLY A 70 9.95 -22.74 -2.31
N THR A 71 9.73 -24.05 -2.32
CA THR A 71 10.76 -25.06 -2.39
C THR A 71 12.06 -24.50 -3.02
N MET A 72 13.08 -24.25 -2.18
CA MET A 72 14.46 -24.30 -2.63
C MET A 72 14.72 -25.75 -3.06
N ARG A 73 14.53 -26.04 -4.35
CA ARG A 73 15.10 -27.21 -5.02
C ARG A 73 15.74 -26.77 -6.31
#